data_AF-A2GKJ6-F1
#
_entry.id   AF-A2GKJ6-F1
#
_cell.length_a   1.000
_cell.length_b   1.000
_cell.length_c   1.000
_cell.angle_alpha   90.00
_cell.angle_beta   90.00
_cell.angle_gamma   90.00
#
_symmetry.space_group_name_H-M   'P 1'
#
loop_
_entity.id
_entity.type
_entity.pdbx_description
1 polymer ?
#
loop_
_entity_poly.entity_id
_entity_poly.type
_entity_poly.pdbx_seq_one_letter_code
_entity_poly.pdbx_strand_id
1 'polypeptide(L)'
;MLILMTIPILTSYTISILYNKFNIHNGLKKKADKEWVNTELKKKADKEWVNTELKKKADKEWVNTKLEKKADKEWVNTKLEKKADKEWVNTELKKKADKEWVNTKLNTMFEMIYPIGSIYTSMNSTNPSTLFGFGTWQQITDRFLYCTNSSKQTGGSKTITGENLPAHSHYVNLNTTEAGWHKHRYWDWSGMTKGKGYDVKDDVKFAINCYWNDTQGSGNHTHNVSGYTQTTGQSKDYMPPYMTVYAWFRTD
;
A
#
# COMPACT_ATOMS: atom_id res chain seq x y z
N MET A 1 -3.20 6.34 -169.12
CA MET A 1 -2.83 7.77 -169.27
C MET A 1 -2.65 8.33 -167.87
N LEU A 2 -1.42 8.78 -167.55
CA LEU A 2 -1.06 9.90 -166.67
C LEU A 2 -1.90 10.11 -165.38
N ILE A 3 -1.35 10.17 -164.16
CA ILE A 3 -0.72 11.39 -163.61
C ILE A 3 -0.23 11.13 -162.17
N LEU A 4 1.00 11.59 -161.88
CA LEU A 4 1.54 11.85 -160.53
C LEU A 4 0.64 12.84 -159.77
N MET A 5 0.53 12.73 -158.45
CA MET A 5 0.73 13.89 -157.55
C MET A 5 0.78 13.47 -156.07
N THR A 6 1.60 14.21 -155.34
CA THR A 6 2.21 13.93 -154.03
C THR A 6 1.51 14.62 -152.84
N ILE A 7 1.60 14.00 -151.64
CA ILE A 7 1.67 14.57 -150.24
C ILE A 7 0.33 15.15 -149.67
N PRO A 8 -0.02 15.08 -148.34
CA PRO A 8 0.85 15.01 -147.14
C PRO A 8 0.50 14.01 -146.00
N ILE A 9 1.50 13.88 -145.12
CA ILE A 9 1.57 13.19 -143.82
C ILE A 9 1.17 14.18 -142.70
N LEU A 10 0.51 13.69 -141.64
CA LEU A 10 0.74 13.96 -140.19
C LEU A 10 -0.58 13.86 -139.37
N THR A 11 -0.52 13.25 -138.16
CA THR A 11 -0.88 13.85 -136.84
C THR A 11 -1.51 12.95 -135.75
N SER A 12 -1.78 11.64 -135.90
CA SER A 12 -2.53 10.93 -134.84
C SER A 12 -1.71 10.37 -133.65
N TYR A 13 -0.43 10.03 -133.83
CA TYR A 13 0.34 9.30 -132.79
C TYR A 13 0.94 10.17 -131.67
N THR A 14 1.14 11.47 -131.88
CA THR A 14 1.81 12.35 -130.90
C THR A 14 0.89 12.78 -129.75
N ILE A 15 -0.42 12.83 -129.97
CA ILE A 15 -1.40 13.36 -129.00
C ILE A 15 -1.56 12.42 -127.79
N SER A 16 -1.55 11.09 -127.98
CA SER A 16 -1.78 10.14 -126.88
C SER A 16 -0.59 10.06 -125.90
N ILE A 17 0.64 10.19 -126.41
CA ILE A 17 1.86 10.18 -125.59
C ILE A 17 1.95 11.46 -124.74
N LEU A 18 1.57 12.61 -125.30
CA LEU A 18 1.52 13.88 -124.57
C LEU A 18 0.48 13.86 -123.44
N TYR A 19 -0.71 13.30 -123.69
CA TYR A 19 -1.77 13.21 -122.68
C TYR A 19 -1.39 12.33 -121.48
N ASN A 20 -0.76 11.17 -121.74
CA ASN A 20 -0.25 10.30 -120.67
C ASN A 20 0.92 10.93 -119.89
N LYS A 21 1.83 11.63 -120.56
CA LYS A 21 2.97 12.29 -119.91
C LYS A 21 2.53 13.44 -119.00
N PHE A 22 1.51 14.21 -119.39
CA PHE A 22 0.98 15.32 -118.59
C PHE A 22 0.30 14.85 -117.30
N ASN A 23 -0.48 13.77 -117.35
CA ASN A 23 -1.15 13.21 -116.17
C ASN A 23 -0.18 12.57 -115.16
N ILE A 24 0.88 11.92 -115.63
CA ILE A 24 1.94 11.37 -114.75
C ILE A 24 2.70 12.51 -114.05
N HIS A 25 3.01 13.60 -114.75
CA HIS A 25 3.74 14.73 -114.18
C HIS A 25 2.93 15.47 -113.10
N ASN A 26 1.61 15.62 -113.29
CA ASN A 26 0.73 16.23 -112.27
C ASN A 26 0.43 15.29 -111.09
N GLY A 27 0.44 13.96 -111.26
CA GLY A 27 0.29 13.00 -110.17
C GLY A 27 1.51 12.94 -109.23
N LEU A 28 2.72 13.15 -109.75
CA LEU A 28 3.97 13.13 -108.97
C LEU A 28 4.17 14.38 -108.08
N LYS A 29 3.60 15.54 -108.45
CA LYS A 29 3.66 16.78 -107.64
C LYS A 29 2.87 16.73 -106.31
N LYS A 30 2.05 15.71 -106.08
CA LYS A 30 1.30 15.53 -104.82
C LYS A 30 2.05 14.71 -103.75
N LYS A 31 3.24 14.17 -104.04
CA LYS A 31 4.13 13.61 -103.03
C LYS A 31 5.10 14.69 -102.57
N ALA A 32 4.95 15.12 -101.31
CA ALA A 32 5.77 16.11 -100.58
C ALA A 32 7.05 16.57 -101.30
N ASP A 33 7.09 17.84 -101.71
CA ASP A 33 8.27 18.44 -102.34
C ASP A 33 9.52 18.23 -101.46
N LYS A 34 10.64 17.86 -102.09
CA LYS A 34 11.95 17.63 -101.44
C LYS A 34 12.36 18.79 -100.52
N GLU A 35 11.96 20.00 -100.89
CA GLU A 35 12.24 21.23 -100.15
C GLU A 35 11.43 21.33 -98.85
N TRP A 36 10.17 20.88 -98.85
CA TRP A 36 9.33 20.81 -97.65
C TRP A 36 9.86 19.77 -96.66
N VAL A 37 10.28 18.60 -97.15
CA VAL A 37 10.87 17.54 -96.32
C VAL A 37 12.17 18.01 -95.66
N ASN A 38 13.03 18.71 -96.40
CA ASN A 38 14.26 19.29 -95.85
C ASN A 38 13.99 20.42 -94.84
N THR A 39 12.93 21.20 -95.03
CA THR A 39 12.55 22.28 -94.11
C THR A 39 12.05 21.71 -92.77
N GLU A 40 11.21 20.66 -92.77
CA GLU A 40 10.77 20.02 -91.52
C GLU A 40 11.84 19.20 -90.82
N LEU A 41 12.80 18.64 -91.56
CA LEU A 41 13.97 18.01 -90.94
C LEU A 41 14.85 19.02 -90.19
N LYS A 42 15.00 20.25 -90.70
CA LYS A 42 15.72 21.34 -90.00
C LYS A 42 15.00 21.86 -88.76
N LYS A 43 13.67 21.69 -88.65
CA LYS A 43 12.91 22.02 -87.44
C LYS A 43 13.01 20.95 -86.35
N LYS A 44 13.37 19.71 -86.70
CA LYS A 44 13.70 18.69 -85.69
C LYS A 44 15.05 19.05 -85.10
N ALA A 45 15.08 19.21 -83.78
CA ALA A 45 16.28 19.60 -83.03
C ALA A 45 17.56 18.91 -83.56
N ASP A 46 18.55 19.70 -83.98
CA ASP A 46 19.81 19.17 -84.48
C ASP A 46 20.41 18.21 -83.46
N LYS A 47 20.98 17.09 -83.91
CA LYS A 47 21.64 16.09 -83.04
C LYS A 47 22.65 16.74 -82.10
N GLU A 48 23.30 17.81 -82.54
CA GLU A 48 24.26 18.58 -81.77
C GLU A 48 23.59 19.41 -80.66
N TRP A 49 22.44 20.04 -80.94
CA TRP A 49 21.64 20.73 -79.93
C TRP A 49 21.08 19.77 -78.87
N VAL A 50 20.57 18.60 -79.29
CA VAL A 50 20.10 17.55 -78.38
C VAL A 50 21.22 17.05 -77.47
N ASN A 51 22.43 16.86 -78.02
CA ASN A 51 23.60 16.46 -77.24
C ASN A 51 24.08 17.57 -76.28
N THR A 52 23.95 18.84 -76.67
CA THR A 52 24.34 19.98 -75.84
C THR A 52 23.39 20.16 -74.66
N GLU A 53 22.07 20.02 -74.88
CA GLU A 53 21.09 20.08 -73.80
C GLU A 53 21.13 18.85 -72.87
N LEU A 54 21.48 17.67 -73.38
CA LEU A 54 21.74 16.50 -72.54
C LEU A 54 22.93 16.70 -71.58
N LYS A 55 23.97 17.43 -71.99
CA LYS A 55 25.09 17.82 -71.11
C LYS A 55 24.69 18.87 -70.06
N LYS A 56 23.69 19.72 -70.33
CA LYS A 56 23.19 20.68 -69.33
C LYS A 56 22.29 20.04 -68.27
N LYS A 57 21.70 18.87 -68.56
CA LYS A 57 20.95 18.09 -67.56
C LYS A 57 21.94 17.43 -66.60
N ALA A 58 22.18 18.08 -65.46
CA ALA A 58 22.89 17.59 -64.28
C ALA A 58 23.87 16.45 -64.59
N ASP A 59 25.09 16.81 -64.99
CA ASP A 59 26.16 15.86 -65.26
C ASP A 59 26.25 14.82 -64.14
N LYS A 60 26.50 13.55 -64.48
CA LYS A 60 26.66 12.46 -63.49
C LYS A 60 27.64 12.84 -62.37
N GLU A 61 28.61 13.69 -62.68
CA GLU A 61 29.59 14.24 -61.75
C GLU A 61 28.98 15.23 -60.75
N TRP A 62 28.03 16.08 -61.17
CA TRP A 62 27.28 16.97 -60.28
C TRP A 62 26.35 16.17 -59.35
N VAL A 63 25.71 15.13 -59.88
CA VAL A 63 24.87 14.22 -59.08
C VAL A 63 25.71 13.45 -58.06
N ASN A 64 26.88 12.95 -58.46
CA ASN A 64 27.81 12.25 -57.55
C ASN A 64 28.38 13.18 -56.47
N THR A 65 28.86 14.38 -56.84
CA THR A 65 29.39 15.35 -55.85
C THR A 65 28.32 15.83 -54.86
N LYS A 66 27.04 15.86 -55.25
CA LYS A 66 25.94 16.19 -54.32
C LYS A 66 25.52 15.01 -53.45
N LEU A 67 25.67 13.79 -53.95
CA LEU A 67 25.51 12.55 -53.17
C LEU A 67 26.61 12.40 -52.12
N GLU A 68 27.86 12.69 -52.44
CA GLU A 68 28.97 12.71 -51.47
C GLU A 68 28.79 13.79 -50.38
N LYS A 69 28.13 14.92 -50.71
CA LYS A 69 27.79 15.95 -49.71
C LYS A 69 26.57 15.60 -48.85
N LYS A 70 25.78 14.58 -49.21
CA LYS A 70 24.70 14.07 -48.36
C LYS A 70 25.34 13.12 -47.35
N ALA A 71 25.59 13.64 -46.14
CA ALA A 71 26.03 12.91 -44.93
C ALA A 71 26.45 11.46 -45.22
N ASP A 72 27.75 11.27 -45.51
CA ASP A 72 28.31 9.96 -45.84
C ASP A 72 27.80 8.92 -44.85
N LYS A 73 27.48 7.70 -45.34
CA LYS A 73 27.07 6.59 -44.48
C LYS A 73 28.03 6.40 -43.31
N GLU A 74 29.31 6.71 -43.52
CA GLU A 74 30.36 6.71 -42.50
C GLU A 74 30.20 7.82 -41.45
N TRP A 75 29.82 9.05 -41.84
CA TRP A 75 29.49 10.14 -40.89
C TRP A 75 28.24 9.81 -40.08
N VAL A 76 27.22 9.23 -40.71
CA VAL A 76 26.00 8.78 -40.04
C VAL A 76 26.31 7.64 -39.06
N ASN A 77 27.13 6.66 -39.46
CA ASN A 77 27.57 5.56 -38.61
C ASN A 77 28.44 6.04 -37.44
N THR A 78 29.46 6.85 -37.68
CA THR A 78 30.31 7.40 -36.60
C THR A 78 29.54 8.29 -35.63
N LYS A 79 28.51 9.00 -36.09
CA LYS A 79 27.63 9.78 -35.19
C LYS A 79 26.65 8.90 -34.42
N LEU A 80 26.20 7.79 -35.00
CA LEU A 80 25.41 6.74 -34.34
C LEU A 80 26.22 6.00 -33.28
N GLU A 81 27.48 5.65 -33.54
CA GLU A 81 28.38 5.04 -32.56
C GLU A 81 28.70 5.99 -31.40
N LYS A 82 28.80 7.29 -31.66
CA LYS A 82 28.95 8.33 -30.62
C LYS A 82 27.66 8.62 -29.84
N LYS A 83 26.48 8.17 -30.31
CA LYS A 83 25.26 8.17 -29.50
C LYS A 83 25.39 7.01 -28.53
N ALA A 84 25.80 7.32 -27.29
CA ALA A 84 25.95 6.43 -26.14
C ALA A 84 25.53 4.98 -26.43
N ASP A 85 26.52 4.09 -26.61
CA ASP A 85 26.29 2.68 -26.86
C ASP A 85 25.18 2.16 -25.95
N LYS A 86 24.19 1.44 -26.51
CA LYS A 86 23.11 0.85 -25.69
C LYS A 86 23.68 0.06 -24.52
N GLU A 87 24.85 -0.54 -24.72
CA GLU A 87 25.62 -1.24 -23.70
C GLU A 87 26.22 -0.31 -22.63
N TRP A 88 26.76 0.85 -23.00
CA TRP A 88 27.22 1.87 -22.04
C TRP A 88 26.03 2.43 -21.23
N VAL A 89 24.92 2.76 -21.89
CA VAL A 89 23.70 3.23 -21.21
C VAL A 89 23.16 2.17 -20.26
N ASN A 90 23.11 0.90 -20.68
CA ASN A 90 22.69 -0.21 -19.84
C ASN A 90 23.67 -0.47 -18.67
N THR A 91 24.97 -0.32 -18.90
CA THR A 91 26.01 -0.48 -17.87
C THR A 91 25.92 0.64 -16.84
N GLU A 92 25.73 1.88 -17.28
CA GLU A 92 25.60 3.03 -16.39
C GLU A 92 24.25 3.02 -15.64
N LEU A 93 23.18 2.50 -16.26
CA LEU A 93 21.91 2.22 -15.59
C LEU A 93 22.04 1.12 -14.53
N LYS A 94 22.85 0.07 -14.76
CA LYS A 94 23.16 -0.95 -13.74
C LYS A 94 24.01 -0.39 -12.58
N LYS A 95 24.80 0.65 -12.82
CA LYS A 95 25.55 1.36 -11.76
C LYS A 95 24.68 2.29 -10.94
N LYS A 96 23.57 2.81 -11.49
CA LYS A 96 22.55 3.48 -10.68
C LYS A 96 21.92 2.42 -9.79
N ALA A 97 21.93 2.64 -8.48
CA ALA A 97 21.35 1.74 -7.50
C ALA A 97 19.97 1.27 -7.97
N ASP A 98 19.85 -0.03 -8.24
CA ASP A 98 18.56 -0.59 -8.60
C ASP A 98 17.60 -0.50 -7.42
N LYS A 99 16.29 -0.54 -7.70
CA LYS A 99 15.25 -0.40 -6.67
C LYS A 99 15.43 -1.45 -5.56
N GLU A 100 15.95 -2.63 -5.92
CA GLU A 100 16.22 -3.72 -5.00
C GLU A 100 17.35 -3.39 -4.03
N TRP A 101 18.47 -2.83 -4.52
CA TRP A 101 19.58 -2.38 -3.68
C TRP A 101 19.15 -1.26 -2.74
N VAL A 102 18.38 -0.27 -3.24
CA VAL A 102 17.87 0.84 -2.41
C VAL A 102 16.95 0.30 -1.32
N ASN A 103 15.99 -0.57 -1.67
CA ASN A 103 15.10 -1.18 -0.69
C ASN A 103 15.86 -2.03 0.34
N THR A 104 16.85 -2.80 -0.12
CA THR A 104 17.70 -3.62 0.77
C THR A 104 18.44 -2.73 1.76
N LYS A 105 19.08 -1.65 1.29
CA LYS A 105 19.79 -0.72 2.18
C LYS A 105 18.85 0.01 3.14
N LEU A 106 17.67 0.39 2.69
CA LEU A 106 16.66 1.02 3.54
C LEU A 106 16.17 0.06 4.62
N ASN A 107 15.91 -1.20 4.29
CA ASN A 107 15.54 -2.24 5.25
C ASN A 107 16.66 -2.45 6.28
N THR A 108 17.92 -2.56 5.85
CA THR A 108 19.06 -2.66 6.78
C THR A 108 19.14 -1.45 7.73
N MET A 109 18.89 -0.23 7.24
CA MET A 109 18.85 0.95 8.10
C MET A 109 17.72 0.87 9.13
N PHE A 110 16.53 0.45 8.72
CA PHE A 110 15.42 0.31 9.66
C PHE A 110 15.63 -0.81 10.67
N GLU A 111 16.28 -1.92 10.29
CA GLU A 111 16.67 -2.98 11.23
C GLU A 111 17.66 -2.49 12.30
N MET A 112 18.56 -1.56 11.94
CA MET A 112 19.47 -0.93 12.89
C MET A 112 18.76 0.05 13.84
N ILE A 113 17.77 0.80 13.34
CA ILE A 113 17.00 1.76 14.16
C ILE A 113 16.00 1.04 15.06
N TYR A 114 15.36 -0.01 14.53
CA TYR A 114 14.34 -0.80 15.21
C TYR A 114 14.70 -2.29 15.22
N PRO A 115 15.72 -2.73 15.98
CA PRO A 115 15.99 -4.15 16.19
C PRO A 115 14.80 -4.88 16.83
N ILE A 116 14.83 -6.21 16.83
CA ILE A 116 13.83 -7.05 17.52
C ILE A 116 13.76 -6.63 18.99
N GLY A 117 12.54 -6.38 19.49
CA GLY A 117 12.30 -5.87 20.83
C GLY A 117 12.21 -4.35 20.93
N SER A 118 12.52 -3.58 19.88
CA SER A 118 12.31 -2.13 19.88
C SER A 118 10.85 -1.76 20.01
N ILE A 119 10.60 -0.62 20.67
CA ILE A 119 9.27 -0.05 20.88
C ILE A 119 9.08 1.15 19.95
N TYR A 120 8.00 1.15 19.19
CA TYR A 120 7.53 2.27 18.39
C TYR A 120 6.29 2.89 19.05
N THR A 121 6.25 4.22 19.13
CA THR A 121 5.11 4.97 19.69
C THR A 121 4.62 6.02 18.71
N SER A 122 3.31 6.20 18.61
CA SER A 122 2.68 7.13 17.68
C SER A 122 1.29 7.56 18.14
N MET A 123 0.83 8.73 17.69
CA MET A 123 -0.56 9.15 17.82
C MET A 123 -1.47 8.47 16.77
N ASN A 124 -0.88 7.81 15.78
CA ASN A 124 -1.59 7.09 14.72
C ASN A 124 -1.71 5.60 15.07
N SER A 125 -2.88 5.01 14.81
CA SER A 125 -3.18 3.60 15.07
C SER A 125 -2.58 2.62 14.04
N THR A 126 -2.03 3.11 12.92
CA THR A 126 -1.48 2.26 11.86
C THR A 126 -0.36 1.35 12.39
N ASN A 127 -0.44 0.05 12.04
CA ASN A 127 0.59 -0.92 12.38
C ASN A 127 1.94 -0.52 11.72
N PRO A 128 3.06 -0.52 12.46
CA PRO A 128 4.36 -0.13 11.92
C PRO A 128 4.82 -0.97 10.71
N SER A 129 4.38 -2.22 10.57
CA SER A 129 4.68 -3.05 9.39
C SER A 129 4.14 -2.42 8.10
N THR A 130 3.00 -1.71 8.17
CA THR A 130 2.40 -1.00 7.03
C THR A 130 3.14 0.31 6.73
N LEU A 131 3.72 0.95 7.74
CA LEU A 131 4.45 2.21 7.59
C LEU A 131 5.87 2.00 7.05
N PHE A 132 6.58 1.02 7.60
CA PHE A 132 7.96 0.77 7.24
C PHE A 132 8.12 -0.33 6.17
N GLY A 133 7.08 -1.13 5.93
CA GLY A 133 7.13 -2.23 4.96
C GLY A 133 7.93 -3.45 5.42
N PHE A 134 8.28 -3.55 6.71
CA PHE A 134 9.07 -4.66 7.26
C PHE A 134 8.74 -4.94 8.74
N GLY A 135 9.14 -6.14 9.17
CA GLY A 135 9.02 -6.63 10.54
C GLY A 135 7.59 -6.95 10.97
N THR A 136 7.47 -7.77 12.01
CA THR A 136 6.20 -8.04 12.68
C THR A 136 6.15 -7.27 13.98
N TRP A 137 4.99 -6.64 14.23
CA TRP A 137 4.80 -5.73 15.34
C TRP A 137 3.57 -6.13 16.14
N GLN A 138 3.75 -6.22 17.45
CA GLN A 138 2.67 -6.53 18.39
C GLN A 138 2.31 -5.29 19.20
N GLN A 139 1.01 -5.00 19.28
CA GLN A 139 0.51 -3.83 19.99
C GLN A 139 0.64 -3.98 21.51
N ILE A 140 0.99 -2.88 22.17
CA ILE A 140 0.95 -2.75 23.63
C ILE A 140 -0.32 -1.96 23.98
N THR A 141 -1.25 -2.61 24.67
CA THR A 141 -2.52 -2.01 25.11
C THR A 141 -2.64 -2.03 26.63
N ASP A 142 -3.33 -1.04 27.19
CA ASP A 142 -3.68 -0.94 28.62
C ASP A 142 -2.50 -1.11 29.60
N ARG A 143 -1.30 -0.63 29.24
CA ARG A 143 -0.07 -0.84 30.02
C ARG A 143 0.80 0.41 30.04
N PHE A 144 1.40 0.67 31.20
CA PHE A 144 2.52 1.59 31.33
C PHE A 144 3.83 0.84 31.11
N LEU A 145 4.83 1.54 30.57
CA LEU A 145 6.18 1.00 30.48
C LEU A 145 6.85 1.09 31.85
N TYR A 146 7.26 -0.07 32.38
CA TYR A 146 7.99 -0.18 33.63
C TYR A 146 9.38 -0.73 33.36
N CYS A 147 10.41 0.05 33.69
CA CYS A 147 11.80 -0.33 33.46
C CYS A 147 12.26 -1.33 34.53
N THR A 148 12.54 -2.55 34.12
CA THR A 148 13.00 -3.64 35.00
C THR A 148 14.03 -4.51 34.28
N ASN A 149 14.62 -5.46 34.99
CA ASN A 149 15.65 -6.39 34.49
C ASN A 149 15.07 -7.60 33.73
N SER A 150 13.75 -7.71 33.65
CA SER A 150 13.00 -8.71 32.88
C SER A 150 12.15 -8.01 31.82
N SER A 151 12.10 -8.56 30.60
CA SER A 151 11.25 -8.00 29.54
C SER A 151 9.89 -8.71 29.50
N LYS A 152 8.86 -8.01 29.00
CA LYS A 152 7.52 -8.55 28.70
C LYS A 152 6.73 -9.13 29.89
N GLN A 153 7.18 -8.91 31.13
CA GLN A 153 6.37 -9.22 32.31
C GLN A 153 5.24 -8.19 32.44
N THR A 154 4.06 -8.66 32.85
CA THR A 154 2.88 -7.83 33.05
C THR A 154 2.41 -7.92 34.49
N GLY A 155 1.92 -6.81 35.03
CA GLY A 155 1.36 -6.74 36.37
C GLY A 155 0.66 -5.40 36.59
N GLY A 156 0.29 -5.14 37.85
CA GLY A 156 -0.46 -3.94 38.23
C GLY A 156 -1.98 -4.10 38.10
N SER A 157 -2.72 -3.19 38.71
CA SER A 157 -4.17 -3.14 38.70
C SER A 157 -4.63 -1.69 38.65
N LYS A 158 -5.72 -1.40 37.93
CA LYS A 158 -6.37 -0.08 37.93
C LYS A 158 -7.12 0.17 39.25
N THR A 159 -7.49 -0.89 39.96
CA THR A 159 -8.25 -0.84 41.22
C THR A 159 -7.44 -1.37 42.40
N ILE A 160 -7.68 -0.83 43.59
CA ILE A 160 -7.14 -1.39 44.84
C ILE A 160 -7.85 -2.71 45.12
N THR A 161 -7.10 -3.81 45.16
CA THR A 161 -7.58 -5.12 45.58
C THR A 161 -7.24 -5.34 47.05
N GLY A 162 -7.87 -6.33 47.69
CA GLY A 162 -7.54 -6.69 49.08
C GLY A 162 -6.05 -7.02 49.28
N GLU A 163 -5.39 -7.59 48.28
CA GLU A 163 -3.95 -7.88 48.28
C GLU A 163 -3.07 -6.62 48.37
N ASN A 164 -3.57 -5.49 47.87
CA ASN A 164 -2.86 -4.20 47.87
C ASN A 164 -3.14 -3.38 49.14
N LEU A 165 -3.97 -3.89 50.07
CA LEU A 165 -4.23 -3.22 51.34
C LEU A 165 -3.12 -3.56 52.33
N PRO A 166 -2.52 -2.55 53.00
CA PRO A 166 -1.65 -2.81 54.14
C PRO A 166 -2.36 -3.64 55.21
N ALA A 167 -1.57 -4.40 55.97
CA ALA A 167 -2.06 -5.06 57.16
C ALA A 167 -2.71 -4.02 58.09
N HIS A 168 -3.96 -4.28 58.47
CA HIS A 168 -4.74 -3.43 59.37
C HIS A 168 -5.48 -4.31 60.37
N SER A 169 -5.87 -3.71 61.49
CA SER A 169 -6.67 -4.37 62.52
C SER A 169 -7.89 -3.54 62.85
N HIS A 170 -8.96 -4.22 63.24
CA HIS A 170 -10.13 -3.60 63.81
C HIS A 170 -10.12 -3.82 65.32
N TYR A 171 -10.25 -2.74 66.08
CA TYR A 171 -10.53 -2.82 67.50
C TYR A 171 -12.03 -2.62 67.71
N VAL A 172 -12.68 -3.65 68.25
CA VAL A 172 -14.12 -3.63 68.55
C VAL A 172 -14.28 -3.76 70.06
N ASN A 173 -14.89 -2.76 70.69
CA ASN A 173 -15.25 -2.79 72.10
C ASN A 173 -16.77 -2.75 72.23
N LEU A 174 -17.33 -3.76 72.89
CA LEU A 174 -18.77 -3.93 73.08
C LEU A 174 -19.03 -3.92 74.59
N ASN A 175 -19.54 -2.79 75.09
CA ASN A 175 -19.93 -2.65 76.48
C ASN A 175 -21.45 -2.63 76.58
N THR A 176 -21.98 -3.39 77.54
CA THR A 176 -23.38 -3.29 77.96
C THR A 176 -23.45 -2.45 79.23
N THR A 177 -24.43 -1.55 79.34
CA THR A 177 -24.63 -0.70 80.53
C THR A 177 -25.45 -1.38 81.61
N GLU A 178 -26.04 -2.53 81.30
CA GLU A 178 -26.94 -3.25 82.18
C GLU A 178 -26.65 -4.75 82.13
N ALA A 179 -26.68 -5.39 83.29
CA ALA A 179 -26.43 -6.81 83.40
C ALA A 179 -27.64 -7.59 82.87
N GLY A 180 -27.39 -8.65 82.09
CA GLY A 180 -28.44 -9.52 81.58
C GLY A 180 -29.20 -10.21 82.71
N TRP A 181 -30.52 -10.03 82.73
CA TRP A 181 -31.41 -10.75 83.65
C TRP A 181 -31.32 -12.25 83.40
N HIS A 182 -31.13 -13.03 84.46
CA HIS A 182 -31.07 -14.47 84.39
C HIS A 182 -31.73 -15.09 85.63
N LYS A 183 -32.17 -16.34 85.48
CA LYS A 183 -32.79 -17.13 86.55
C LYS A 183 -31.88 -18.27 86.94
N HIS A 184 -31.77 -18.53 88.24
CA HIS A 184 -31.12 -19.73 88.76
C HIS A 184 -32.15 -20.69 89.34
N ARG A 185 -31.84 -21.99 89.21
CA ARG A 185 -32.59 -23.05 89.88
C ARG A 185 -31.88 -23.36 91.19
N TYR A 186 -32.55 -23.13 92.33
CA TYR A 186 -32.00 -23.48 93.64
C TYR A 186 -33.01 -24.26 94.48
N TRP A 187 -32.47 -25.02 95.43
CA TRP A 187 -33.23 -25.70 96.47
C TRP A 187 -33.30 -24.79 97.68
N ASP A 188 -34.50 -24.33 98.02
CA ASP A 188 -34.72 -23.58 99.25
C ASP A 188 -35.02 -24.54 100.40
N TRP A 189 -34.53 -24.21 101.60
CA TRP A 189 -34.71 -25.02 102.79
C TRP A 189 -35.86 -24.46 103.61
N SER A 190 -37.03 -25.07 103.50
CA SER A 190 -38.13 -24.78 104.41
C SER A 190 -37.96 -25.59 105.70
N GLY A 191 -37.72 -24.91 106.82
CA GLY A 191 -37.66 -25.56 108.14
C GLY A 191 -39.04 -26.05 108.54
N MET A 192 -39.20 -27.36 108.74
CA MET A 192 -40.43 -27.93 109.26
C MET A 192 -40.30 -28.11 110.77
N THR A 193 -41.06 -27.33 111.53
CA THR A 193 -41.20 -27.52 112.98
C THR A 193 -42.32 -28.53 113.24
N LYS A 194 -42.08 -29.44 114.19
CA LYS A 194 -43.01 -30.49 114.59
C LYS A 194 -44.39 -29.90 114.96
N GLY A 195 -45.46 -30.52 114.45
CA GLY A 195 -46.84 -30.11 114.73
C GLY A 195 -47.65 -29.61 113.52
N LYS A 196 -47.04 -29.47 112.34
CA LYS A 196 -47.76 -29.14 111.08
C LYS A 196 -48.02 -30.34 110.16
N GLY A 197 -48.36 -31.50 110.73
CA GLY A 197 -48.78 -32.68 109.96
C GLY A 197 -47.65 -33.58 109.43
N TYR A 198 -46.42 -33.41 109.91
CA TYR A 198 -45.26 -34.22 109.54
C TYR A 198 -44.55 -34.75 110.80
N ASP A 199 -44.28 -36.06 110.84
CA ASP A 199 -43.51 -36.71 111.92
C ASP A 199 -42.00 -36.49 111.70
N VAL A 200 -41.53 -35.30 112.04
CA VAL A 200 -40.12 -34.93 112.05
C VAL A 200 -39.65 -34.63 113.48
N LYS A 201 -38.36 -34.86 113.77
CA LYS A 201 -37.77 -34.44 115.06
C LYS A 201 -37.84 -32.92 115.19
N ASP A 202 -37.74 -32.41 116.41
CA ASP A 202 -38.10 -31.03 116.76
C ASP A 202 -37.37 -29.97 115.90
N ASP A 203 -36.16 -30.27 115.41
CA ASP A 203 -35.34 -29.38 114.56
C ASP A 203 -34.78 -30.06 113.29
N VAL A 204 -35.62 -30.64 112.44
CA VAL A 204 -35.14 -31.20 111.15
C VAL A 204 -35.40 -30.25 109.98
N LYS A 205 -34.30 -29.86 109.31
CA LYS A 205 -34.35 -29.10 108.04
C LYS A 205 -34.18 -30.08 106.88
N PHE A 206 -35.13 -30.10 105.96
CA PHE A 206 -35.03 -30.82 104.68
C PHE A 206 -35.28 -29.84 103.53
N ALA A 207 -34.61 -30.05 102.39
CA ALA A 207 -34.84 -29.27 101.18
C ALA A 207 -36.02 -29.89 100.42
N ILE A 208 -37.20 -29.27 100.49
CA ILE A 208 -38.45 -29.94 100.10
C ILE A 208 -38.86 -29.69 98.65
N ASN A 209 -38.42 -28.59 98.01
CA ASN A 209 -38.77 -28.32 96.62
C ASN A 209 -37.70 -27.49 95.92
N CYS A 210 -37.59 -27.70 94.61
CA CYS A 210 -36.73 -26.91 93.74
C CYS A 210 -37.57 -25.84 93.05
N TYR A 211 -37.22 -24.56 93.22
CA TYR A 211 -37.94 -23.45 92.60
C TYR A 211 -37.04 -22.70 91.61
N TRP A 212 -37.67 -22.11 90.59
CA TRP A 212 -37.05 -21.12 89.70
C TRP A 212 -37.39 -19.73 90.21
N ASN A 213 -36.39 -18.98 90.69
CA ASN A 213 -36.58 -17.58 91.08
C ASN A 213 -35.50 -16.71 90.42
N ASP A 214 -35.84 -15.44 90.16
CA ASP A 214 -34.91 -14.44 89.67
C ASP A 214 -33.91 -14.11 90.78
N THR A 215 -32.61 -14.23 90.48
CA THR A 215 -31.54 -13.69 91.33
C THR A 215 -31.25 -12.25 90.93
N GLN A 216 -30.65 -11.45 91.83
CA GLN A 216 -30.21 -10.09 91.48
C GLN A 216 -29.42 -10.13 90.18
N GLY A 217 -29.71 -9.21 89.25
CA GLY A 217 -29.42 -9.30 87.81
C GLY A 217 -27.96 -9.40 87.38
N SER A 218 -27.02 -9.69 88.29
CA SER A 218 -25.61 -9.91 88.01
C SER A 218 -25.30 -11.40 87.96
N GLY A 219 -24.99 -11.90 86.76
CA GLY A 219 -24.57 -13.29 86.54
C GLY A 219 -23.77 -13.39 85.25
N ASN A 220 -22.85 -14.36 85.22
CA ASN A 220 -22.00 -14.59 84.06
C ASN A 220 -22.86 -15.04 82.87
N HIS A 221 -22.88 -14.25 81.81
CA HIS A 221 -23.59 -14.55 80.57
C HIS A 221 -22.69 -14.21 79.38
N THR A 222 -22.99 -14.84 78.24
CA THR A 222 -22.21 -14.67 77.02
C THR A 222 -23.01 -13.88 76.00
N HIS A 223 -22.41 -12.81 75.47
CA HIS A 223 -22.91 -12.14 74.28
C HIS A 223 -22.35 -12.83 73.04
N ASN A 224 -23.23 -13.29 72.16
CA ASN A 224 -22.85 -13.71 70.81
C ASN A 224 -23.11 -12.54 69.86
N VAL A 225 -22.05 -11.98 69.29
CA VAL A 225 -22.16 -10.92 68.27
C VAL A 225 -21.64 -11.48 66.96
N SER A 226 -22.53 -11.56 65.97
CA SER A 226 -22.22 -12.03 64.62
C SER A 226 -22.76 -11.05 63.59
N GLY A 227 -22.02 -10.91 62.48
CA GLY A 227 -22.38 -10.01 61.40
C GLY A 227 -21.14 -9.56 60.61
N TYR A 228 -21.39 -8.92 59.49
CA TYR A 228 -20.36 -8.25 58.69
C TYR A 228 -20.45 -6.74 58.92
N THR A 229 -19.31 -6.06 58.96
CA THR A 229 -19.30 -4.62 58.78
C THR A 229 -19.85 -4.29 57.40
N GLN A 230 -20.53 -3.16 57.25
CA GLN A 230 -20.97 -2.72 55.93
C GLN A 230 -19.76 -2.56 55.01
N THR A 231 -19.93 -2.89 53.73
CA THR A 231 -18.88 -2.70 52.74
C THR A 231 -18.55 -1.21 52.64
N THR A 232 -17.41 -0.81 53.21
CA THR A 232 -16.86 0.54 53.06
C THR A 232 -15.67 0.47 52.11
N GLY A 233 -15.74 1.25 51.02
CA GLY A 233 -14.72 1.32 49.99
C GLY A 233 -15.36 1.39 48.62
N GLN A 234 -15.06 2.44 47.86
CA GLN A 234 -15.43 2.50 46.44
C GLN A 234 -14.25 2.00 45.63
N SER A 235 -14.45 0.96 44.83
CA SER A 235 -13.47 0.57 43.82
C SER A 235 -13.42 1.67 42.77
N LYS A 236 -12.46 2.57 42.93
CA LYS A 236 -12.20 3.65 41.99
C LYS A 236 -10.97 3.29 41.20
N ASP A 237 -11.00 3.58 39.90
CA ASP A 237 -9.80 3.49 39.08
C ASP A 237 -8.81 4.57 39.53
N TYR A 238 -7.66 4.14 40.01
CA TYR A 238 -6.55 5.01 40.38
C TYR A 238 -5.62 5.17 39.20
N MET A 239 -5.94 6.10 38.30
CA MET A 239 -5.08 6.47 37.18
C MET A 239 -4.70 7.95 37.28
N PRO A 240 -3.41 8.32 37.33
CA PRO A 240 -3.01 9.72 37.23
C PRO A 240 -3.39 10.25 35.84
N PRO A 241 -3.58 11.58 35.65
CA PRO A 241 -3.82 12.15 34.32
C PRO A 241 -2.78 11.69 33.29
N TYR A 242 -3.23 11.26 32.11
CA TYR A 242 -2.38 10.68 31.08
C TYR A 242 -2.87 11.03 29.66
N MET A 243 -1.97 10.88 28.69
CA MET A 243 -2.30 10.93 27.26
C MET A 243 -2.11 9.53 26.67
N THR A 244 -3.09 9.08 25.88
CA THR A 244 -3.01 7.79 25.19
C THR A 244 -2.23 7.91 23.89
N VAL A 245 -1.33 6.95 23.66
CA VAL A 245 -0.62 6.77 22.40
C VAL A 245 -0.74 5.32 21.95
N TYR A 246 -0.58 5.07 20.66
CA TYR A 246 -0.43 3.72 20.13
C TYR A 246 1.02 3.29 20.26
N ALA A 247 1.26 2.20 20.98
CA ALA A 247 2.57 1.62 21.16
C ALA A 247 2.62 0.20 20.59
N TRP A 248 3.74 -0.15 19.97
CA TRP A 248 4.00 -1.44 19.36
C TRP A 248 5.42 -1.89 19.69
N PHE A 249 5.65 -3.19 19.87
CA PHE A 249 7.00 -3.74 19.94
C PHE A 249 7.26 -4.72 18.81
N ARG A 250 8.49 -4.72 18.29
CA ARG A 250 8.89 -5.60 17.19
C ARG A 250 9.14 -7.03 17.69
N THR A 251 8.54 -8.02 17.03
CA THR A 251 8.67 -9.45 17.37
C THR A 251 9.63 -10.20 16.46
N ASP A 252 9.75 -9.79 15.19
CA ASP A 252 10.69 -10.32 14.20
C ASP A 252 11.11 -9.22 13.19
#